data_AF-A0AA47NUL6-F1
#
_entry.id   AF-A0AA47NUL6-F1
#
_cell.length_a   1.000
_cell.length_b   1.000
_cell.length_c   1.000
_cell.angle_alpha   90.00
_cell.angle_beta   90.00
_cell.angle_gamma   90.00
#
_symmetry.space_group_name_H-M   'P 1'
#
loop_
_entity.id
_entity.type
_entity.pdbx_description
1 polymer ?
#
loop_
_entity_poly.entity_id
_entity_poly.type
_entity_poly.pdbx_seq_one_letter_code
_entity_poly.pdbx_strand_id
1 'polypeptide(L)'
;MWFDQRAGRVTASTFREAARAENSSSLVKRVCYPRASHFSTEATRWGLQKEDTAREAYLMVMQDLHTDLQVAASGLIINPELPWIGASPDGVVTCACHAPGIFEIKCPFSAKDRALGECVKDSRFCLTDTKEGGRTLKEDHGYMYQVQAQMRVAEVQYCDFVVWTPQELFIQRIESDRTFFDDAYLRVVNFIRTGILPELLGKWFTVPRLSPTSTSENTPEGCYCGMPAGNPDNVLSCISKRCKRKNFHKSCLKLSRIPKRWLCLECKKQTK
;
A
#
# COMPACT_ATOMS: atom_id res chain seq x y z
N MET A 1 -5.49 -13.87 11.45
CA MET A 1 -6.06 -12.56 11.85
C MET A 1 -5.24 -11.39 11.32
N TRP A 2 -3.95 -11.21 11.66
CA TRP A 2 -3.13 -10.07 11.20
C TRP A 2 -3.08 -9.89 9.67
N PHE A 3 -2.70 -10.95 8.95
CA PHE A 3 -2.63 -10.90 7.48
C PHE A 3 -4.00 -10.71 6.82
N ASP A 4 -5.04 -11.29 7.40
CA ASP A 4 -6.40 -11.24 6.84
C ASP A 4 -6.96 -9.81 6.93
N GLN A 5 -6.70 -9.10 8.04
CA GLN A 5 -7.10 -7.70 8.21
C GLN A 5 -6.33 -6.74 7.28
N ARG A 6 -5.12 -7.10 6.84
CA ARG A 6 -4.32 -6.30 5.91
C ARG A 6 -4.66 -6.57 4.44
N ALA A 7 -5.25 -7.72 4.14
CA ALA A 7 -5.54 -8.13 2.78
C ALA A 7 -6.43 -7.09 2.08
N GLY A 8 -6.00 -6.63 0.89
CA GLY A 8 -6.72 -5.65 0.11
C GLY A 8 -6.56 -4.19 0.56
N ARG A 9 -5.74 -3.92 1.58
CA ARG A 9 -5.43 -2.57 2.05
C ARG A 9 -3.99 -2.21 1.73
N VAL A 10 -3.78 -1.02 1.16
CA VAL A 10 -2.42 -0.47 1.04
C VAL A 10 -1.95 -0.14 2.45
N THR A 11 -0.85 -0.78 2.87
CA THR A 11 -0.31 -0.54 4.21
C THR A 11 0.69 0.60 4.18
N ALA A 12 0.89 1.30 5.31
CA ALA A 12 1.81 2.43 5.40
C ALA A 12 3.23 2.11 4.86
N SER A 13 3.77 0.92 5.15
CA SER A 13 5.07 0.48 4.65
C SER A 13 5.13 0.25 3.13
N THR A 14 3.98 0.03 2.49
CA THR A 14 3.83 -0.11 1.04
C THR A 14 3.34 1.17 0.36
N PHE A 15 3.13 2.26 1.12
CA PHE A 15 2.46 3.47 0.64
C PHE A 15 3.25 4.15 -0.48
N ARG A 16 4.57 4.30 -0.32
CA ARG A 16 5.45 4.84 -1.39
C ARG A 16 5.43 3.98 -2.66
N GLU A 17 5.47 2.66 -2.50
CA GLU A 17 5.45 1.73 -3.63
C GLU A 17 4.14 1.87 -4.41
N ALA A 18 3.00 1.93 -3.71
CA ALA A 18 1.70 2.17 -4.33
C ALA A 18 1.60 3.55 -4.99
N ALA A 19 2.18 4.59 -4.36
CA ALA A 19 2.20 5.95 -4.91
C ALA A 19 3.04 6.09 -6.19
N ARG A 20 3.97 5.16 -6.44
CA ARG A 20 4.85 5.14 -7.63
C ARG A 20 4.50 4.02 -8.61
N ALA A 21 3.49 3.19 -8.31
CA ALA A 21 3.13 2.06 -9.14
C ALA A 21 2.22 2.48 -10.30
N GLU A 22 2.64 2.19 -11.53
CA GLU A 22 1.79 2.37 -12.72
C GLU A 22 0.99 1.10 -13.05
N ASN A 23 1.64 -0.08 -13.03
CA ASN A 23 1.04 -1.39 -13.32
C ASN A 23 1.82 -2.55 -12.65
N SER A 24 1.97 -2.52 -11.33
CA SER A 24 2.75 -3.54 -10.61
C SER A 24 1.89 -4.73 -10.16
N SER A 25 1.84 -5.78 -10.98
CA SER A 25 1.13 -7.03 -10.64
C SER A 25 1.71 -7.72 -9.39
N SER A 26 3.02 -7.58 -9.15
CA SER A 26 3.67 -8.09 -7.95
C SER A 26 3.23 -7.34 -6.69
N LEU A 27 3.15 -6.00 -6.73
CA LEU A 27 2.64 -5.22 -5.60
C LEU A 27 1.16 -5.52 -5.35
N VAL A 28 0.34 -5.64 -6.40
CA VAL A 28 -1.07 -6.05 -6.26
C VAL A 28 -1.18 -7.39 -5.53
N LYS A 29 -0.39 -8.40 -5.93
CA LYS A 29 -0.37 -9.71 -5.26
C LYS A 29 0.05 -9.60 -3.79
N ARG A 30 1.06 -8.79 -3.47
CA ARG A 30 1.49 -8.58 -2.07
C ARG A 30 0.42 -7.93 -1.21
N VAL A 31 -0.31 -6.96 -1.75
CA VAL A 31 -1.39 -6.25 -1.04
C VAL A 31 -2.63 -7.12 -0.88
N CYS A 32 -3.05 -7.84 -1.93
CA CYS A 32 -4.24 -8.68 -1.90
C CYS A 32 -4.02 -10.02 -1.17
N TYR A 33 -2.79 -10.56 -1.19
CA TYR A 33 -2.45 -11.87 -0.64
C TYR A 33 -1.21 -11.80 0.25
N PRO A 34 -1.25 -11.04 1.36
CA PRO A 34 -0.08 -10.77 2.19
C PRO A 34 0.49 -12.04 2.84
N ARG A 35 -0.35 -13.04 3.16
CA ARG A 35 0.09 -14.32 3.71
C ARG A 35 0.92 -15.15 2.71
N ALA A 36 0.53 -15.14 1.45
CA ALA A 36 1.26 -15.83 0.38
C ALA A 36 2.56 -15.11 -0.03
N SER A 37 2.66 -13.83 0.34
CA SER A 37 3.81 -12.98 0.02
C SER A 37 4.75 -12.77 1.19
N HIS A 38 4.52 -13.46 2.31
CA HIS A 38 5.37 -13.35 3.49
C HIS A 38 6.68 -14.10 3.28
N PHE A 39 7.79 -13.40 3.43
CA PHE A 39 9.13 -13.98 3.41
C PHE A 39 9.96 -13.39 4.56
N SER A 40 10.86 -14.20 5.11
CA SER A 40 11.80 -13.78 6.16
C SER A 40 13.19 -13.69 5.57
N THR A 41 13.82 -12.53 5.73
CA THR A 41 15.24 -12.28 5.45
C THR A 41 16.00 -12.08 6.76
N GLU A 42 17.33 -12.14 6.70
CA GLU A 42 18.18 -11.78 7.84
C GLU A 42 17.87 -10.38 8.37
N ALA A 43 17.64 -9.41 7.48
CA ALA A 43 17.29 -8.06 7.87
C ALA A 43 15.96 -7.99 8.63
N THR A 44 14.93 -8.71 8.18
CA THR A 44 13.64 -8.75 8.91
C THR A 44 13.76 -9.45 10.26
N ARG A 45 14.54 -10.54 10.34
CA ARG A 45 14.75 -11.27 11.59
C ARG A 45 15.52 -10.44 12.61
N TRP A 46 16.56 -9.74 12.14
CA TRP A 46 17.32 -8.79 12.95
C TRP A 46 16.43 -7.68 13.50
N GLY A 47 15.59 -7.08 12.64
CA GLY A 47 14.62 -6.08 13.05
C GLY A 47 13.75 -6.55 14.20
N LEU A 48 13.08 -7.71 14.02
CA LEU A 48 12.22 -8.31 15.04
C LEU A 48 12.96 -8.62 16.35
N GLN A 49 14.20 -9.11 16.27
CA GLN A 49 15.00 -9.43 17.46
C GLN A 49 15.47 -8.21 18.23
N LYS A 50 15.59 -7.05 17.57
CA LYS A 50 16.17 -5.83 18.15
C LYS A 50 15.15 -4.74 18.44
N GLU A 51 13.91 -4.92 18.04
CA GLU A 51 12.83 -3.95 18.25
C GLU A 51 12.63 -3.64 19.73
N ASP A 52 12.59 -4.65 20.60
CA ASP A 52 12.42 -4.45 22.04
C ASP A 52 13.61 -3.70 22.66
N THR A 53 14.84 -4.06 22.29
CA THR A 53 16.05 -3.35 22.73
C THR A 53 16.05 -1.88 22.27
N ALA A 54 15.62 -1.62 21.04
CA ALA A 54 15.51 -0.25 20.52
C ALA A 54 14.41 0.54 21.24
N ARG A 55 13.29 -0.09 21.58
CA ARG A 55 12.19 0.51 22.36
C ARG A 55 12.64 0.88 23.78
N GLU A 56 13.39 0.01 24.45
CA GLU A 56 13.98 0.29 25.76
C GLU A 56 14.95 1.48 25.68
N ALA A 57 15.84 1.51 24.67
CA ALA A 57 16.75 2.63 24.46
C ALA A 57 16.02 3.96 24.20
N TYR A 58 14.95 3.94 23.42
CA TYR A 58 14.08 5.10 23.21
C TYR A 58 13.45 5.57 24.53
N LEU A 59 12.88 4.66 25.33
CA LEU A 59 12.28 4.97 26.63
C LEU A 59 13.29 5.62 27.58
N MET A 60 14.51 5.07 27.66
CA MET A 60 15.57 5.62 28.52
C MET A 60 15.92 7.08 28.19
N VAL A 61 15.89 7.46 26.91
CA VAL A 61 16.15 8.85 26.50
C VAL A 61 14.94 9.75 26.73
N MET A 62 13.74 9.26 26.42
CA MET A 62 12.54 10.09 26.41
C MET A 62 11.93 10.30 27.80
N GLN A 63 12.16 9.39 28.76
CA GLN A 63 11.64 9.53 30.11
C GLN A 63 12.13 10.80 30.83
N ASP A 64 13.34 11.27 30.50
CA ASP A 64 13.91 12.49 31.10
C ASP A 64 13.36 13.77 30.44
N LEU A 65 12.75 13.64 29.27
CA LEU A 65 12.19 14.75 28.49
C LEU A 65 10.66 14.88 28.66
N HIS A 66 10.02 13.90 29.29
CA HIS A 66 8.56 13.80 29.36
C HIS A 66 8.08 13.45 30.77
N THR A 67 7.00 14.11 31.21
CA THR A 67 6.31 13.78 32.47
C THR A 67 5.31 12.65 32.24
N ASP A 68 5.35 11.61 33.08
CA ASP A 68 4.45 10.45 33.01
C ASP A 68 4.42 9.78 31.62
N LEU A 69 5.61 9.59 31.03
CA LEU A 69 5.76 8.94 29.72
C LEU A 69 5.25 7.50 29.76
N GLN A 70 4.39 7.16 28.81
CA GLN A 70 3.93 5.80 28.54
C GLN A 70 4.08 5.49 27.06
N VAL A 71 4.52 4.25 26.78
CA VAL A 71 4.62 3.73 25.43
C VAL A 71 3.87 2.41 25.37
N ALA A 72 2.90 2.31 24.47
CA ALA A 72 2.10 1.12 24.26
C ALA A 72 2.30 0.57 22.85
N ALA A 73 2.43 -0.75 22.72
CA ALA A 73 2.47 -1.39 21.42
C ALA A 73 1.15 -1.14 20.65
N SER A 74 1.25 -0.91 19.35
CA SER A 74 0.07 -0.68 18.49
C SER A 74 -0.28 -1.92 17.67
N GLY A 75 -1.58 -2.06 17.38
CA GLY A 75 -2.09 -3.01 16.40
C GLY A 75 -2.17 -2.40 14.99
N LEU A 76 -2.99 -3.03 14.15
CA LEU A 76 -3.41 -2.44 12.87
C LEU A 76 -4.48 -1.38 13.13
N ILE A 77 -4.16 -0.14 12.81
CA ILE A 77 -5.06 1.01 12.85
C ILE A 77 -5.70 1.17 11.47
N ILE A 78 -7.03 1.32 11.47
CA ILE A 78 -7.82 1.63 10.27
C ILE A 78 -8.57 2.92 10.55
N ASN A 79 -8.37 3.91 9.69
CA ASN A 79 -9.15 5.14 9.72
C ASN A 79 -10.47 4.90 8.95
N PRO A 80 -11.65 5.16 9.54
CA PRO A 80 -12.94 5.00 8.87
C PRO A 80 -13.11 5.82 7.58
N GLU A 81 -12.43 6.96 7.45
CA GLU A 81 -12.42 7.78 6.23
C GLU A 81 -11.52 7.21 5.13
N LEU A 82 -10.52 6.40 5.53
CA LEU A 82 -9.52 5.81 4.64
C LEU A 82 -9.45 4.28 4.79
N PRO A 83 -10.57 3.54 4.65
CA PRO A 83 -10.64 2.12 5.04
C PRO A 83 -9.79 1.20 4.16
N TRP A 84 -9.32 1.69 3.01
CA TRP A 84 -8.38 1.01 2.10
C TRP A 84 -6.90 1.23 2.45
N ILE A 85 -6.60 2.01 3.48
CA ILE A 85 -5.26 2.21 4.03
C ILE A 85 -5.19 1.62 5.43
N GLY A 86 -4.12 0.89 5.72
CA GLY A 86 -3.85 0.38 7.07
C GLY A 86 -2.49 0.83 7.58
N ALA A 87 -2.41 1.19 8.85
CA ALA A 87 -1.18 1.58 9.52
C ALA A 87 -0.91 0.70 10.73
N SER A 88 0.35 0.42 11.00
CA SER A 88 0.77 -0.31 12.19
C SER A 88 2.06 0.34 12.67
N PRO A 89 1.99 1.46 13.40
CA PRO A 89 3.18 2.00 14.06
C PRO A 89 3.70 1.01 15.10
N ASP A 90 4.97 1.10 15.47
CA ASP A 90 5.57 0.21 16.46
C ASP A 90 5.07 0.51 17.88
N GLY A 91 4.52 1.70 18.08
CA GLY A 91 3.60 1.99 19.18
C GLY A 91 3.13 3.43 19.27
N VAL A 92 2.38 3.70 20.33
CA VAL A 92 1.78 4.99 20.67
C VAL A 92 2.51 5.55 21.88
N VAL A 93 2.80 6.84 21.83
CA VAL A 93 3.49 7.60 22.87
C VAL A 93 2.49 8.56 23.52
N THR A 94 2.37 8.50 24.83
CA THR A 94 1.54 9.41 25.62
C THR A 94 2.31 9.95 26.82
N CYS A 95 2.08 11.20 27.19
CA CYS A 95 2.68 11.82 28.37
C CYS A 95 1.76 12.93 28.88
N ALA A 96 2.01 13.46 30.08
CA ALA A 96 1.22 14.55 30.65
C ALA A 96 1.50 15.92 29.99
N CYS A 97 2.61 16.07 29.27
CA CYS A 97 3.07 17.36 28.74
C CYS A 97 2.78 17.61 27.24
N HIS A 98 2.41 16.58 26.46
CA HIS A 98 2.17 16.70 25.02
C HIS A 98 0.94 15.89 24.59
N ALA A 99 0.37 16.24 23.44
CA ALA A 99 -0.62 15.41 22.78
C ALA A 99 -0.04 14.02 22.44
N PRO A 100 -0.88 12.96 22.34
CA PRO A 100 -0.42 11.65 21.91
C PRO A 100 0.23 11.69 20.52
N GLY A 101 1.29 10.90 20.37
CA GLY A 101 1.95 10.65 19.10
C GLY A 101 2.20 9.17 18.88
N ILE A 102 2.93 8.86 17.83
CA ILE A 102 3.40 7.51 17.53
C ILE A 102 4.91 7.48 17.45
N PHE A 103 5.50 6.28 17.40
CA PHE A 103 6.89 6.12 17.03
C PHE A 103 7.07 4.92 16.11
N GLU A 104 8.15 4.96 15.34
CA GLU A 104 8.50 3.94 14.36
C GLU A 104 10.00 3.63 14.49
N ILE A 105 10.32 2.40 14.86
CA ILE A 105 11.67 1.89 15.03
C ILE A 105 12.16 1.25 13.74
N LYS A 106 13.39 1.57 13.37
CA LYS A 106 14.16 0.86 12.36
C LYS A 106 15.47 0.37 12.96
N CYS A 107 15.70 -0.93 12.88
CA CYS A 107 16.97 -1.57 13.20
C CYS A 107 17.62 -2.07 11.90
N PRO A 108 18.33 -1.21 11.14
CA PRO A 108 18.88 -1.59 9.84
C PRO A 108 20.04 -2.60 9.99
N PHE A 109 19.84 -3.82 9.49
CA PHE A 109 20.87 -4.87 9.53
C PHE A 109 22.18 -4.46 8.82
N SER A 110 22.10 -3.63 7.79
CA SER A 110 23.28 -3.09 7.08
C SER A 110 24.17 -2.18 7.92
N ALA A 111 23.67 -1.72 9.08
CA ALA A 111 24.37 -0.85 10.01
C ALA A 111 24.68 -1.53 11.36
N LYS A 112 24.49 -2.86 11.48
CA LYS A 112 24.65 -3.58 12.75
C LYS A 112 26.07 -3.44 13.38
N ASP A 113 27.07 -3.23 12.53
CA ASP A 113 28.50 -3.10 12.92
C ASP A 113 29.09 -1.75 12.49
N ARG A 114 28.26 -0.75 12.17
CA ARG A 114 28.69 0.53 11.59
C ARG A 114 28.07 1.70 12.32
N ALA A 115 28.84 2.76 12.50
CA ALA A 115 28.28 4.04 12.91
C ALA A 115 27.38 4.61 11.79
N LEU A 116 26.30 5.28 12.17
CA LEU A 116 25.39 6.01 11.31
C LEU A 116 26.13 7.04 10.45
N GLY A 117 27.17 7.69 10.99
CA GLY A 117 28.04 8.61 10.23
C GLY A 117 28.75 7.96 9.03
N GLU A 118 28.95 6.65 9.05
CA GLU A 118 29.42 5.90 7.87
C GLU A 118 28.27 5.45 6.99
N CYS A 119 27.10 5.16 7.58
CA CYS A 119 25.92 4.67 6.88
C CYS A 119 25.26 5.74 6.01
N VAL A 120 25.24 7.01 6.44
CA VAL A 120 24.68 8.15 5.67
C VAL A 120 25.37 8.36 4.32
N LYS A 121 26.59 7.84 4.14
CA LYS A 121 27.34 7.85 2.88
C LYS A 121 26.76 6.87 1.85
N ASP A 122 26.00 5.85 2.27
CA ASP A 122 25.27 4.97 1.36
C ASP A 122 23.99 5.66 0.88
N SER A 123 23.87 5.84 -0.44
CA SER A 123 22.71 6.47 -1.06
C SER A 123 21.40 5.75 -0.75
N ARG A 124 21.44 4.44 -0.47
CA ARG A 124 20.28 3.61 -0.12
C ARG A 124 19.95 3.63 1.37
N PHE A 125 20.81 4.17 2.23
CA PHE A 125 20.50 4.30 3.65
C PHE A 125 19.40 5.35 3.88
N CYS A 126 18.63 5.20 4.95
CA CYS A 126 17.46 6.05 5.17
C CYS A 126 17.83 7.48 5.62
N LEU A 127 18.93 7.65 6.37
CA LEU A 127 19.37 8.94 6.88
C LEU A 127 20.34 9.63 5.91
N THR A 128 20.41 10.96 6.02
CA THR A 128 21.39 11.82 5.34
C THR A 128 21.85 12.92 6.31
N ASP A 129 23.02 13.51 6.03
CA ASP A 129 23.51 14.65 6.80
C ASP A 129 22.75 15.93 6.42
N THR A 130 22.50 16.77 7.42
CA THR A 130 21.91 18.11 7.29
C THR A 130 23.01 19.14 7.03
N LYS A 131 22.64 20.33 6.54
CA LYS A 131 23.61 21.41 6.30
C LYS A 131 24.23 21.92 7.60
N GLU A 132 23.52 21.74 8.71
CA GLU A 132 23.87 22.16 10.06
C GLU A 132 24.73 21.12 10.80
N GLY A 133 25.11 20.01 10.16
CA GLY A 133 25.97 18.98 10.74
C GLY A 133 25.23 17.92 11.59
N GLY A 134 23.90 17.97 11.65
CA GLY A 134 23.04 16.90 12.17
C GLY A 134 22.66 15.86 11.12
N ARG A 135 21.73 14.95 11.44
CA ARG A 135 21.20 13.91 10.53
C ARG A 135 19.69 14.00 10.45
N THR A 136 19.12 13.60 9.31
CA THR A 136 17.67 13.59 9.07
C THR A 136 17.28 12.41 8.19
N LEU A 137 16.05 11.93 8.32
CA LEU A 137 15.43 11.01 7.37
C LEU A 137 15.29 11.71 6.01
N LYS A 138 15.76 11.04 4.95
CA LYS A 138 15.59 11.52 3.57
C LYS A 138 14.10 11.67 3.23
N GLU A 139 13.69 12.85 2.77
CA GLU A 139 12.29 13.18 2.42
C GLU A 139 11.71 12.24 1.35
N ASP A 140 12.56 11.82 0.41
CA ASP A 140 12.21 10.91 -0.69
C ASP A 140 12.07 9.43 -0.24
N HIS A 141 12.55 9.07 0.96
CA HIS A 141 12.71 7.69 1.38
C HIS A 141 11.38 7.01 1.74
N GLY A 142 11.30 5.69 1.57
CA GLY A 142 10.11 4.89 1.88
C GLY A 142 9.57 5.10 3.30
N TYR A 143 10.46 5.26 4.28
CA TYR A 143 10.08 5.50 5.66
C TYR A 143 9.40 6.86 5.88
N MET A 144 9.73 7.91 5.10
CA MET A 144 9.03 9.19 5.21
C MET A 144 7.56 9.04 4.81
N TYR A 145 7.31 8.37 3.69
CA TYR A 145 5.96 8.02 3.25
C TYR A 145 5.23 7.12 4.26
N GLN A 146 5.95 6.19 4.89
CA GLN A 146 5.39 5.31 5.89
C GLN A 146 4.89 6.09 7.12
N VAL A 147 5.74 6.92 7.72
CA VAL A 147 5.37 7.66 8.94
C VAL A 147 4.28 8.70 8.66
N GLN A 148 4.32 9.38 7.51
CA GLN A 148 3.26 10.31 7.09
C GLN A 148 1.92 9.58 6.91
N ALA A 149 1.92 8.38 6.32
CA ALA A 149 0.71 7.57 6.22
C ALA A 149 0.24 7.04 7.59
N GLN A 150 1.15 6.67 8.50
CA GLN A 150 0.78 6.26 9.86
C GLN A 150 0.13 7.41 10.62
N MET A 151 0.70 8.61 10.60
CA MET A 151 0.14 9.79 11.26
C MET A 151 -1.24 10.15 10.71
N ARG A 152 -1.42 10.13 9.38
CA ARG A 152 -2.73 10.41 8.77
C ARG A 152 -3.80 9.37 9.14
N VAL A 153 -3.43 8.10 9.28
CA VAL A 153 -4.37 7.02 9.65
C VAL A 153 -4.67 7.02 11.15
N ALA A 154 -3.66 7.26 12.00
CA ALA A 154 -3.80 7.31 13.44
C ALA A 154 -4.31 8.65 13.98
N GLU A 155 -4.42 9.67 13.11
CA GLU A 155 -4.91 11.02 13.45
C GLU A 155 -4.06 11.73 14.53
N VAL A 156 -2.75 11.50 14.48
CA VAL A 156 -1.76 12.14 15.36
C VAL A 156 -0.92 13.16 14.59
N GLN A 157 -0.33 14.11 15.32
CA GLN A 157 0.42 15.21 14.70
C GLN A 157 1.90 14.91 14.50
N TYR A 158 2.46 13.92 15.19
CA TYR A 158 3.88 13.59 15.07
C TYR A 158 4.16 12.10 15.17
N CYS A 159 5.30 11.72 14.62
CA CYS A 159 5.94 10.42 14.77
C CYS A 159 7.39 10.63 15.21
N ASP A 160 7.79 10.01 16.33
CA ASP A 160 9.21 9.89 16.65
C ASP A 160 9.81 8.75 15.79
N PHE A 161 10.57 9.11 14.77
CA PHE A 161 11.27 8.17 13.92
C PHE A 161 12.59 7.78 14.55
N VAL A 162 12.73 6.49 14.85
CA VAL A 162 13.85 5.95 15.63
C VAL A 162 14.70 5.05 14.73
N VAL A 163 16.00 5.32 14.67
CA VAL A 163 16.97 4.40 14.06
C VAL A 163 17.92 3.92 15.14
N TRP A 164 17.88 2.62 15.40
CA TRP A 164 18.73 1.99 16.40
C TRP A 164 19.78 1.08 15.75
N THR A 165 21.01 1.23 16.19
CA THR A 165 22.10 0.27 15.98
C THR A 165 22.71 -0.11 17.33
N PRO A 166 23.51 -1.18 17.42
CA PRO A 166 24.22 -1.49 18.66
C PRO A 166 25.19 -0.39 19.12
N GLN A 167 25.53 0.57 18.25
CA GLN A 167 26.48 1.65 18.54
C GLN A 167 25.78 2.95 18.93
N GLU A 168 24.59 3.23 18.39
CA GLU A 168 23.92 4.50 18.64
C GLU A 168 22.40 4.45 18.42
N LEU A 169 21.73 5.44 19.02
CA LEU A 169 20.31 5.70 18.88
C LEU A 169 20.14 7.07 18.21
N PHE A 170 19.41 7.10 17.10
CA PHE A 170 18.97 8.33 16.46
C PHE A 170 17.45 8.45 16.62
N ILE A 171 16.98 9.62 17.07
CA ILE A 171 15.57 9.95 17.17
C ILE A 171 15.34 11.26 16.44
N GLN A 172 14.35 11.27 15.54
CA GLN A 172 13.86 12.46 14.88
C GLN A 172 12.35 12.54 15.04
N ARG A 173 11.85 13.63 15.63
CA ARG A 173 10.43 13.94 15.54
C ARG A 173 10.10 14.42 14.13
N ILE A 174 9.15 13.73 13.50
CA ILE A 174 8.60 14.08 12.19
C ILE A 174 7.18 14.55 12.41
N GLU A 175 6.89 15.78 11.99
CA GLU A 175 5.55 16.36 12.03
C GLU A 175 4.71 15.86 10.84
N SER A 176 3.41 15.77 11.07
CA SER A 176 2.43 15.44 10.03
C SER A 176 2.42 16.53 8.96
N ASP A 177 2.72 16.14 7.73
CA ASP A 177 2.63 16.99 6.54
C ASP A 177 1.47 16.51 5.66
N ARG A 178 0.37 17.25 5.75
CA ARG A 178 -0.86 16.94 5.01
C ARG A 178 -0.67 17.10 3.51
N THR A 179 0.14 18.06 3.06
CA THR A 179 0.39 18.31 1.64
C THR A 179 1.17 17.13 1.06
N PHE A 180 2.24 16.72 1.75
CA PHE A 180 3.02 15.55 1.37
C PHE A 180 2.16 14.28 1.27
N PHE A 181 1.30 14.04 2.27
CA PHE A 181 0.40 12.89 2.25
C PHE A 181 -0.56 12.95 1.08
N ASP A 182 -1.27 14.07 0.89
CA ASP A 182 -2.32 14.23 -0.11
C ASP A 182 -1.75 14.05 -1.54
N ASP A 183 -0.55 14.58 -1.80
CA ASP A 183 0.15 14.41 -3.07
C ASP A 183 0.44 12.94 -3.41
N ALA A 184 0.88 12.16 -2.42
CA ALA A 184 1.13 10.73 -2.60
C ALA A 184 -0.19 9.94 -2.67
N TYR A 185 -1.17 10.33 -1.86
CA TYR A 185 -2.45 9.66 -1.69
C TYR A 185 -3.25 9.59 -2.99
N LEU A 186 -3.27 10.65 -3.81
CA LEU A 186 -3.95 10.64 -5.10
C LEU A 186 -3.48 9.49 -6.01
N ARG A 187 -2.17 9.23 -6.02
CA ARG A 187 -1.58 8.13 -6.80
C ARG A 187 -1.88 6.76 -6.17
N VAL A 188 -1.87 6.67 -4.84
CA VAL A 188 -2.26 5.46 -4.11
C VAL A 188 -3.71 5.08 -4.38
N VAL A 189 -4.63 6.06 -4.38
CA VAL A 189 -6.05 5.82 -4.72
C VAL A 189 -6.20 5.31 -6.15
N ASN A 190 -5.44 5.87 -7.10
CA ASN A 190 -5.42 5.34 -8.46
C ASN A 190 -4.95 3.88 -8.50
N PHE A 191 -3.83 3.56 -7.83
CA PHE A 191 -3.33 2.18 -7.72
C PHE A 191 -4.36 1.22 -7.09
N ILE A 192 -5.09 1.68 -6.07
CA ILE A 192 -6.17 0.90 -5.46
C ILE A 192 -7.30 0.64 -6.47
N ARG A 193 -7.72 1.67 -7.20
CA ARG A 193 -8.81 1.56 -8.19
C ARG A 193 -8.46 0.68 -9.38
N THR A 194 -7.21 0.73 -9.86
CA THR A 194 -6.80 0.03 -11.09
C THR A 194 -6.12 -1.32 -10.83
N GLY A 195 -5.53 -1.50 -9.65
CA GLY A 195 -4.83 -2.72 -9.25
C GLY A 195 -5.60 -3.54 -8.23
N ILE A 196 -5.87 -2.95 -7.06
CA ILE A 196 -6.41 -3.69 -5.90
C ILE A 196 -7.87 -4.07 -6.09
N LEU A 197 -8.76 -3.13 -6.45
CA LEU A 197 -10.18 -3.43 -6.61
C LEU A 197 -10.46 -4.49 -7.69
N PRO A 198 -9.85 -4.45 -8.90
CA PRO A 198 -10.04 -5.50 -9.89
C PRO A 198 -9.52 -6.87 -9.42
N GLU A 199 -8.46 -6.89 -8.63
CA GLU A 199 -7.94 -8.14 -8.05
C GLU A 199 -8.90 -8.71 -7.00
N LEU A 200 -9.41 -7.88 -6.08
CA LEU A 200 -10.34 -8.33 -5.04
C LEU A 200 -11.68 -8.80 -5.62
N LEU A 201 -12.20 -8.11 -6.64
CA LEU A 201 -13.51 -8.42 -7.22
C LEU A 201 -13.47 -9.56 -8.25
N GLY A 202 -12.37 -9.71 -8.97
CA GLY A 202 -12.32 -10.59 -10.14
C GLY A 202 -10.99 -11.32 -10.36
N LYS A 203 -10.05 -11.24 -9.41
CA LYS A 203 -8.74 -11.91 -9.49
C LYS A 203 -7.98 -11.59 -10.78
N TRP A 204 -8.10 -10.35 -11.24
CA TRP A 204 -7.69 -9.88 -12.56
C TRP A 204 -6.23 -10.20 -12.92
N PHE A 205 -5.34 -10.23 -11.93
CA PHE A 205 -3.90 -10.43 -12.06
C PHE A 205 -3.41 -11.82 -11.62
N THR A 206 -4.23 -12.59 -10.89
CA THR A 206 -3.85 -13.95 -10.44
C THR A 206 -4.50 -15.07 -11.23
N VAL A 207 -5.69 -14.86 -11.78
CA VAL A 207 -6.34 -15.86 -12.64
C VAL A 207 -5.86 -15.65 -14.08
N PRO A 208 -5.29 -16.68 -14.73
CA PRO A 208 -5.01 -16.64 -16.15
C PRO A 208 -6.32 -16.33 -16.88
N ARG A 209 -6.35 -15.18 -17.54
CA ARG A 209 -7.36 -14.93 -18.57
C ARG A 209 -7.18 -16.05 -19.57
N LEU A 210 -8.24 -16.81 -19.85
CA LEU A 210 -8.26 -17.70 -21.00
C LEU A 210 -7.76 -16.89 -22.20
N SER A 211 -6.52 -17.13 -22.61
CA SER A 211 -6.05 -16.74 -23.92
C SER A 211 -7.00 -17.42 -24.90
N PRO A 212 -7.51 -16.71 -25.93
CA PRO A 212 -8.41 -17.31 -26.89
C PRO A 212 -7.63 -18.23 -27.83
N THR A 213 -7.00 -19.27 -27.30
CA THR A 213 -6.49 -20.42 -28.03
C THR A 213 -7.53 -21.52 -27.94
N SER A 214 -8.20 -21.72 -29.07
CA SER A 214 -8.95 -22.90 -29.49
C SER A 214 -8.81 -24.14 -28.62
N THR A 215 -9.91 -24.59 -27.98
CA THR A 215 -10.68 -25.78 -28.36
C THR A 215 -11.77 -26.09 -27.33
N SER A 216 -12.82 -26.74 -27.84
CA SER A 216 -14.07 -27.20 -27.22
C SER A 216 -15.21 -26.19 -27.11
N GLU A 217 -16.28 -26.61 -27.76
CA GLU A 217 -17.57 -25.97 -27.98
C GLU A 217 -18.32 -25.79 -26.66
N ASN A 218 -19.19 -24.78 -26.60
CA ASN A 218 -19.99 -24.30 -25.46
C ASN A 218 -19.40 -23.15 -24.63
N THR A 219 -18.94 -22.09 -25.31
CA THR A 219 -19.05 -20.75 -24.68
C THR A 219 -20.48 -20.26 -24.85
N PRO A 220 -21.16 -19.81 -23.77
CA PRO A 220 -22.54 -19.38 -23.90
C PRO A 220 -22.61 -18.08 -24.71
N GLU A 221 -23.52 -18.03 -25.67
CA GLU A 221 -23.98 -16.77 -26.25
C GLU A 221 -24.47 -15.86 -25.11
N GLY A 222 -23.95 -14.63 -25.00
CA GLY A 222 -24.35 -13.77 -23.90
C GLY A 222 -23.39 -12.65 -23.50
N CYS A 223 -23.81 -11.92 -22.47
CA CYS A 223 -23.23 -10.65 -22.06
C CYS A 223 -21.95 -10.80 -21.22
N TYR A 224 -21.26 -9.68 -20.92
CA TYR A 224 -20.12 -9.64 -19.99
C TYR A 224 -20.45 -10.12 -18.57
N CYS A 225 -21.72 -10.08 -18.18
CA CYS A 225 -22.18 -10.60 -16.89
C CYS A 225 -22.27 -12.14 -16.85
N GLY A 226 -21.99 -12.84 -17.95
CA GLY A 226 -22.04 -14.31 -18.02
C GLY A 226 -23.45 -14.90 -18.14
N MET A 227 -24.49 -14.06 -18.09
CA MET A 227 -25.88 -14.49 -18.28
C MET A 227 -26.24 -14.51 -19.78
N PRO A 228 -27.15 -15.42 -20.20
CA PRO A 228 -27.66 -15.47 -21.57
C PRO A 228 -28.38 -14.18 -21.94
N ALA A 229 -28.49 -13.91 -23.24
CA ALA A 229 -29.04 -12.67 -23.79
C ALA A 229 -30.46 -12.31 -23.26
N GLY A 230 -31.29 -13.31 -22.92
CA GLY A 230 -32.64 -13.06 -22.46
C GLY A 230 -33.49 -12.35 -23.53
N ASN A 231 -34.31 -11.38 -23.11
CA ASN A 231 -35.25 -10.68 -24.00
C ASN A 231 -34.51 -9.85 -25.09
N PRO A 232 -34.81 -10.06 -26.40
CA PRO A 232 -34.26 -9.31 -27.53
C PRO A 232 -34.31 -7.78 -27.39
N ASP A 233 -35.36 -7.24 -26.75
CA ASP A 233 -35.54 -5.78 -26.62
C ASP A 233 -34.53 -5.13 -25.67
N ASN A 234 -33.95 -5.91 -24.76
CA ASN A 234 -33.01 -5.44 -23.75
C ASN A 234 -31.55 -5.78 -24.06
N VAL A 235 -31.27 -6.28 -25.27
CA VAL A 235 -29.93 -6.60 -25.72
C VAL A 235 -29.47 -5.73 -26.87
N LEU A 236 -28.15 -5.65 -27.00
CA LEU A 236 -27.44 -4.99 -28.08
C LEU A 236 -26.49 -6.01 -28.72
N SER A 237 -26.57 -6.13 -30.05
CA SER A 237 -25.75 -7.07 -30.80
C SER A 237 -24.48 -6.40 -31.34
N CYS A 238 -23.35 -7.10 -31.22
CA CYS A 238 -22.08 -6.68 -31.81
C CYS A 238 -22.11 -6.87 -33.33
N ILE A 239 -21.72 -5.84 -34.09
CA ILE A 239 -21.67 -5.89 -35.57
C ILE A 239 -20.60 -6.87 -36.11
N SER A 240 -19.59 -7.20 -35.32
CA SER A 240 -18.55 -8.15 -35.77
C SER A 240 -19.14 -9.56 -35.89
N LYS A 241 -19.16 -10.09 -37.12
CA LYS A 241 -19.60 -11.47 -37.40
C LYS A 241 -18.74 -12.53 -36.71
N ARG A 242 -17.52 -12.18 -36.29
CA ARG A 242 -16.59 -13.05 -35.55
C ARG A 242 -16.70 -12.85 -34.02
N CYS A 243 -17.67 -12.09 -33.53
CA CYS A 243 -17.87 -11.87 -32.11
C CYS A 243 -18.33 -13.15 -31.42
N LYS A 244 -17.55 -13.65 -30.46
CA LYS A 244 -17.86 -14.88 -29.72
C LYS A 244 -19.11 -14.76 -28.83
N ARG A 245 -19.43 -13.55 -28.35
CA ARG A 245 -20.52 -13.29 -27.39
C ARG A 245 -21.85 -12.89 -28.03
N LYS A 246 -21.81 -12.31 -29.23
CA LYS A 246 -22.93 -11.79 -30.04
C LYS A 246 -23.78 -10.70 -29.37
N ASN A 247 -24.43 -10.98 -28.23
CA ASN A 247 -25.46 -10.16 -27.59
C ASN A 247 -25.07 -9.71 -26.18
N PHE A 248 -25.43 -8.48 -25.82
CA PHE A 248 -25.04 -7.84 -24.56
C PHE A 248 -26.23 -7.08 -23.96
N HIS A 249 -26.50 -7.25 -22.67
CA HIS A 249 -27.56 -6.49 -21.99
C HIS A 249 -27.26 -4.99 -22.02
N LYS A 250 -28.23 -4.17 -22.42
CA LYS A 250 -28.12 -2.70 -22.42
C LYS A 250 -27.74 -2.18 -21.03
N SER A 251 -28.32 -2.75 -19.98
CA SER A 251 -28.02 -2.43 -18.57
C SER A 251 -26.57 -2.71 -18.17
N CYS A 252 -25.97 -3.81 -18.68
CA CYS A 252 -24.58 -4.15 -18.40
C CYS A 252 -23.58 -3.26 -19.14
N LEU A 253 -23.98 -2.69 -20.29
CA LEU A 253 -23.10 -1.85 -21.09
C LEU A 253 -22.99 -0.40 -20.58
N LYS A 254 -23.95 0.05 -19.75
CA LYS A 254 -24.01 1.40 -19.18
C LYS A 254 -23.77 2.51 -20.22
N LEU A 255 -24.25 2.32 -21.45
CA LEU A 255 -24.10 3.30 -22.52
C LEU A 255 -25.20 4.36 -22.41
N SER A 256 -24.79 5.63 -22.41
CA SER A 256 -25.73 6.77 -22.44
C SER A 256 -26.41 6.95 -23.80
N ARG A 257 -25.77 6.49 -24.90
CA ARG A 257 -26.31 6.45 -26.26
C ARG A 257 -25.81 5.21 -27.00
N ILE A 258 -26.70 4.54 -27.72
CA ILE A 258 -26.38 3.34 -28.50
C ILE A 258 -26.06 3.77 -29.96
N PRO A 259 -24.84 3.57 -30.45
CA PRO A 259 -24.49 3.89 -31.83
C PRO A 259 -25.09 2.87 -32.80
N LYS A 260 -25.47 3.33 -34.01
CA LYS A 260 -26.05 2.47 -35.07
C LYS A 260 -25.14 1.30 -35.47
N ARG A 261 -23.82 1.47 -35.37
CA ARG A 261 -22.82 0.41 -35.57
C ARG A 261 -22.03 0.26 -34.28
N TRP A 262 -22.34 -0.78 -33.51
CA TRP A 262 -21.72 -1.00 -32.21
C TRP A 262 -20.83 -2.25 -32.22
N LEU A 263 -19.58 -2.08 -31.77
CA LEU A 263 -18.62 -3.15 -31.53
C LEU A 263 -18.41 -3.31 -30.02
N CYS A 264 -18.37 -4.56 -29.55
CA CYS A 264 -18.01 -4.86 -28.16
C CYS A 264 -16.53 -4.54 -27.89
N LEU A 265 -16.13 -4.44 -26.61
CA LEU A 265 -14.77 -4.05 -26.21
C LEU A 265 -13.68 -4.95 -26.80
N GLU A 266 -13.96 -6.25 -26.93
CA GLU A 266 -13.03 -7.23 -27.49
C GLU A 266 -12.88 -7.04 -29.00
N CYS A 267 -13.99 -6.89 -29.73
CA CYS A 267 -13.94 -6.68 -31.18
C CYS A 267 -13.37 -5.30 -31.55
N LYS A 268 -13.58 -4.25 -30.74
CA LYS A 268 -12.95 -2.94 -30.94
C LYS A 268 -11.43 -2.99 -30.87
N LYS A 269 -10.87 -3.84 -29.99
CA LYS A 269 -9.42 -4.02 -29.84
C LYS A 269 -8.78 -4.77 -31.01
N GLN A 270 -9.56 -5.52 -31.77
CA GLN A 270 -9.10 -6.26 -32.95
C GLN A 270 -9.16 -5.45 -34.24
N THR A 271 -9.86 -4.31 -34.23
CA THR A 271 -10.00 -3.40 -35.37
C THR A 271 -9.05 -2.19 -35.31
N LYS A 272 -8.21 -2.12 -34.28
CA LYS A 272 -7.11 -1.15 -34.14
C LYS A 272 -5.79 -1.90 -34.26
#